data_AF-A0A968KIB7-F1
#
_entry.id   AF-A0A968KIB7-F1
#
_cell.length_a   1.000
_cell.length_b   1.000
_cell.length_c   1.000
_cell.angle_alpha   90.00
_cell.angle_beta   90.00
_cell.angle_gamma   90.00
#
_symmetry.space_group_name_H-M   'P 1'
#
loop_
_entity.id
_entity.type
_entity.pdbx_description
1 polymer ?
#
loop_
_entity_poly.entity_id
_entity_poly.type
_entity_poly.pdbx_seq_one_letter_code
_entity_poly.pdbx_strand_id
1 'polypeptide(L)'
;MRRWFERAGLTETWQRATLSEIWAPLEPAQRQYIGGQLMQIGALAEKAGVSQSDLEFWRAQRDPEDPEALVNHPELFWCEGHFVTTGRRPA
;
A
#
# COMPACT_ATOMS: atom_id res chain seq x y z
N MET A 1 -12.68 0.27 -9.44
CA MET A 1 -12.48 -1.06 -10.07
C MET A 1 -13.72 -1.55 -10.80
N ARG A 2 -14.94 -1.45 -10.23
CA ARG A 2 -16.22 -1.85 -10.85
C ARG A 2 -16.35 -1.65 -12.37
N ARG A 3 -16.21 -0.41 -12.86
CA ARG A 3 -16.35 -0.10 -14.31
C ARG A 3 -15.40 -0.90 -15.19
N TRP A 4 -14.22 -1.27 -14.69
CA TRP A 4 -13.30 -2.11 -15.44
C TRP A 4 -13.85 -3.54 -15.58
N PHE A 5 -14.44 -4.11 -14.52
CA PHE A 5 -15.08 -5.44 -14.55
C PHE A 5 -16.31 -5.45 -15.46
N GLU A 6 -17.13 -4.39 -15.44
CA GLU A 6 -18.26 -4.23 -16.36
C GLU A 6 -17.78 -4.23 -17.82
N ARG A 7 -16.71 -3.48 -18.13
CA ARG A 7 -16.10 -3.47 -19.47
C ARG A 7 -15.46 -4.81 -19.86
N ALA A 8 -15.04 -5.60 -18.88
CA ALA A 8 -14.53 -6.95 -19.10
C ALA A 8 -15.65 -7.98 -19.37
N GLY A 9 -16.92 -7.55 -19.42
CA GLY A 9 -18.07 -8.37 -19.78
C GLY A 9 -18.76 -9.05 -18.59
N LEU A 10 -18.42 -8.69 -17.36
CA LEU A 10 -19.12 -9.19 -16.18
C LEU A 10 -20.43 -8.43 -15.97
N THR A 11 -21.46 -9.16 -15.56
CA THR A 11 -22.79 -8.63 -15.24
C THR A 11 -22.99 -8.59 -13.72
N GLU A 12 -24.05 -7.91 -13.28
CA GLU A 12 -24.42 -7.78 -11.85
C GLU A 12 -23.24 -7.35 -10.98
N THR A 13 -22.43 -6.42 -11.47
CA THR A 13 -21.20 -6.04 -10.78
C THR A 13 -21.52 -5.23 -9.52
N TRP A 14 -20.84 -5.58 -8.45
CA TRP A 14 -20.93 -4.92 -7.16
C TRP A 14 -19.55 -4.57 -6.64
N GLN A 15 -19.45 -3.48 -5.89
CA GLN A 15 -18.19 -3.08 -5.27
C GLN A 15 -18.47 -2.54 -3.86
N ARG A 16 -17.63 -2.96 -2.90
CA ARG A 16 -17.51 -2.33 -1.60
C ARG A 16 -16.12 -1.77 -1.42
N ALA A 17 -16.07 -0.57 -0.86
CA ALA A 17 -14.86 0.07 -0.41
C ALA A 17 -14.83 0.03 1.12
N THR A 18 -13.67 -0.26 1.68
CA THR A 18 -13.38 -0.15 3.11
C THR A 18 -12.14 0.73 3.25
N LEU A 19 -12.22 1.77 4.07
CA LEU A 19 -11.05 2.56 4.45
C LEU A 19 -10.47 1.97 5.74
N SER A 20 -9.17 1.75 5.74
CA SER A 20 -8.40 1.40 6.94
C SER A 20 -7.45 2.52 7.25
N GLU A 21 -7.48 2.96 8.50
CA GLU A 21 -6.60 4.00 9.02
C GLU A 21 -5.82 3.41 10.20
N ILE A 22 -4.50 3.56 10.18
CA ILE A 22 -3.58 2.99 11.14
C ILE A 22 -2.66 4.11 11.61
N TRP A 23 -2.55 4.27 12.93
CA TRP A 23 -1.64 5.21 13.57
C TRP A 23 -0.62 4.44 14.40
N ALA A 24 0.56 5.03 14.59
CA ALA A 24 1.52 4.53 15.56
C ALA A 24 0.95 4.57 17.00
N PRO A 25 1.39 3.68 17.91
CA PRO A 25 2.35 2.61 17.68
C PRO A 25 1.74 1.43 16.91
N LEU A 26 2.50 0.86 15.98
CA LEU A 26 2.06 -0.28 15.18
C LEU A 26 2.09 -1.58 15.98
N GLU A 27 1.04 -2.39 15.87
CA GLU A 27 1.07 -3.78 16.29
C GLU A 27 2.07 -4.58 15.43
N PRO A 28 2.61 -5.72 15.90
CA PRO A 28 3.60 -6.49 15.14
C PRO A 28 3.17 -6.86 13.72
N ALA A 29 1.88 -7.23 13.54
CA ALA A 29 1.34 -7.56 12.22
C ALA A 29 1.25 -6.32 11.30
N GLN A 30 0.85 -5.16 11.85
CA GLN A 30 0.80 -3.90 11.11
C GLN A 30 2.21 -3.44 10.71
N ARG A 31 3.17 -3.54 11.63
CA ARG A 31 4.59 -3.23 11.37
C ARG A 31 5.14 -4.10 10.25
N GLN A 32 4.91 -5.41 10.30
CA GLN A 32 5.35 -6.33 9.25
C GLN A 32 4.73 -5.97 7.90
N TYR A 33 3.41 -5.72 7.88
CA TYR A 33 2.70 -5.38 6.64
C TYR A 33 3.16 -4.05 6.04
N ILE A 34 3.13 -2.97 6.81
CA ILE A 34 3.51 -1.62 6.36
C ILE A 34 4.99 -1.57 6.00
N GLY A 35 5.86 -2.21 6.78
CA GLY A 35 7.29 -2.32 6.47
C GLY A 35 7.55 -3.06 5.15
N GLY A 36 6.81 -4.13 4.90
CA GLY A 36 6.86 -4.83 3.61
C GLY A 36 6.44 -3.94 2.43
N GLN A 37 5.39 -3.14 2.58
CA GLN A 37 4.95 -2.19 1.55
C GLN A 37 6.01 -1.12 1.29
N LEU A 38 6.55 -0.51 2.34
CA LEU A 38 7.59 0.51 2.25
C LEU A 38 8.86 0.00 1.58
N MET A 39 9.30 -1.22 1.92
CA MET A 39 10.43 -1.87 1.26
C MET A 39 10.18 -2.06 -0.25
N GLN A 40 8.98 -2.50 -0.64
CA GLN A 40 8.62 -2.65 -2.05
C GLN A 40 8.59 -1.31 -2.79
N ILE A 41 8.01 -0.27 -2.19
CA ILE A 41 7.96 1.07 -2.76
C ILE A 41 9.36 1.66 -2.90
N GLY A 42 10.22 1.50 -1.89
CA GLY A 42 11.61 1.96 -1.94
C GLY A 42 12.40 1.31 -3.08
N ALA A 43 12.20 0.01 -3.32
CA ALA A 43 12.80 -0.69 -4.45
C ALA A 43 12.27 -0.21 -5.82
N LEU A 44 11.01 0.22 -5.90
CA LEU A 44 10.44 0.83 -7.10
C LEU A 44 10.98 2.24 -7.34
N ALA A 45 11.12 3.05 -6.28
CA ALA A 45 11.65 4.41 -6.37
C ALA A 45 13.09 4.44 -6.91
N GLU A 46 13.94 3.50 -6.46
CA GLU A 46 15.31 3.34 -6.98
C GLU A 46 15.32 3.02 -8.49
N LYS A 47 14.42 2.13 -8.93
CA LYS A 47 14.28 1.80 -10.37
C LYS A 47 13.69 2.94 -11.20
N ALA A 48 12.86 3.78 -10.59
CA ALA A 48 12.21 4.91 -11.26
C ALA A 48 13.15 6.11 -11.46
N GLY A 49 14.34 6.10 -10.83
CA GLY A 49 15.32 7.18 -10.99
C GLY A 49 14.88 8.49 -10.31
N VAL A 50 14.31 8.39 -9.10
CA VAL A 50 13.96 9.56 -8.28
C VAL A 50 15.20 10.41 -7.94
N SER A 51 14.99 11.63 -7.44
CA SER A 51 16.10 12.50 -7.05
C SER A 51 16.99 11.84 -5.98
N GLN A 52 18.25 12.26 -5.88
CA GLN A 52 19.18 11.69 -4.90
C GLN A 52 18.69 11.85 -3.45
N SER A 53 18.06 12.98 -3.12
CA SER A 53 17.45 13.22 -1.81
C SER A 53 16.28 12.27 -1.54
N ASP A 54 15.44 12.00 -2.55
CA ASP A 54 14.35 11.03 -2.41
C ASP A 54 14.90 9.61 -2.29
N LEU A 55 15.99 9.31 -3.02
CA LEU A 55 16.61 7.99 -3.01
C LEU A 55 17.15 7.63 -1.62
N GLU A 56 17.76 8.57 -0.92
CA GLU A 56 18.24 8.39 0.45
C GLU A 56 17.07 8.08 1.40
N PHE A 57 16.00 8.86 1.32
CA PHE A 57 14.77 8.60 2.06
C PHE A 57 14.24 7.18 1.79
N TRP A 58 14.11 6.78 0.52
CA TRP A 58 13.58 5.47 0.13
C TRP A 58 14.49 4.30 0.47
N ARG A 59 15.81 4.53 0.59
CA ARG A 59 16.77 3.51 1.05
C ARG A 59 16.58 3.19 2.52
N ALA A 60 16.37 4.19 3.38
CA ALA A 60 16.03 3.95 4.78
C ALA A 60 14.75 3.10 4.91
N GLN A 61 13.77 3.32 4.04
CA GLN A 61 12.50 2.56 4.05
C GLN A 61 12.65 1.08 3.65
N ARG A 62 13.80 0.67 3.11
CA ARG A 62 14.05 -0.73 2.73
C ARG A 62 14.55 -1.59 3.88
N ASP A 63 14.94 -1.00 4.99
CA ASP A 63 15.32 -1.70 6.21
C ASP A 63 14.33 -1.33 7.33
N PRO A 64 13.40 -2.22 7.71
CA PRO A 64 12.43 -1.95 8.77
C PRO A 64 13.06 -1.66 10.14
N GLU A 65 14.33 -2.03 10.34
CA GLU A 65 15.05 -1.79 11.59
C GLU A 65 15.86 -0.48 11.57
N ASP A 66 15.92 0.22 10.43
CA ASP A 66 16.50 1.55 10.34
C ASP A 66 15.68 2.55 11.18
N PRO A 67 16.29 3.31 12.11
CA PRO A 67 15.58 4.28 12.95
C PRO A 67 14.76 5.31 12.15
N GLU A 68 15.17 5.63 10.93
CA GLU A 68 14.52 6.59 10.04
C GLU A 68 13.45 5.92 9.14
N ALA A 69 13.28 4.60 9.24
CA ALA A 69 12.18 3.93 8.58
C ALA A 69 10.84 4.38 9.19
N LEU A 70 9.88 4.71 8.33
CA LEU A 70 8.57 5.24 8.72
C LEU A 70 7.82 4.32 9.70
N VAL A 71 8.04 3.00 9.64
CA VAL A 71 7.48 2.03 10.60
C VAL A 71 7.93 2.23 12.05
N ASN A 72 9.02 2.98 12.25
CA ASN A 72 9.57 3.37 13.54
C ASN A 72 9.13 4.79 13.96
N HIS A 73 8.53 5.57 13.06
CA HIS A 73 8.17 6.96 13.34
C HIS A 73 6.96 7.05 14.29
N PRO A 74 7.06 7.80 15.40
CA PRO A 74 5.99 7.88 16.41
C PRO A 74 4.72 8.59 15.91
N GLU A 75 4.84 9.38 14.85
CA GLU A 75 3.72 10.09 14.22
C GLU A 75 3.27 9.45 12.90
N LEU A 76 3.67 8.20 12.63
CA LEU A 76 3.24 7.51 11.42
C LEU A 76 1.71 7.45 11.35
N PHE A 77 1.19 7.85 10.19
CA PHE A 77 -0.18 7.62 9.76
C PHE A 77 -0.18 6.86 8.44
N TRP A 78 -0.82 5.70 8.41
CA TRP A 78 -1.03 4.89 7.21
C TRP A 78 -2.52 4.78 6.92
N CYS A 79 -2.91 5.15 5.70
CA CYS A 79 -4.29 5.14 5.24
C CYS A 79 -4.39 4.36 3.93
N GLU A 80 -5.25 3.34 3.89
CA GLU A 80 -5.41 2.49 2.72
C GLU A 80 -6.87 2.20 2.40
N GLY A 81 -7.18 2.23 1.10
CA GLY A 81 -8.50 1.88 0.57
C GLY A 81 -8.51 0.46 0.04
N HIS A 82 -9.29 -0.41 0.67
CA HIS A 82 -9.54 -1.78 0.21
C HIS A 82 -10.80 -1.82 -0.64
N PHE A 83 -10.68 -2.34 -1.86
CA PHE A 83 -11.80 -2.47 -2.78
C PHE A 83 -12.05 -3.93 -3.12
N VAL A 84 -13.21 -4.45 -2.73
CA VAL A 84 -13.68 -5.76 -3.18
C VAL A 84 -14.69 -5.52 -4.30
N THR A 85 -14.42 -6.06 -5.48
CA THR A 85 -15.32 -6.02 -6.63
C THR A 85 -15.70 -7.44 -7.02
N THR A 86 -17.00 -7.70 -7.16
CA THR A 86 -17.54 -8.99 -7.64
C THR A 86 -18.43 -8.76 -8.85
N GLY A 87 -18.64 -9.82 -9.63
CA GLY A 87 -19.55 -9.83 -10.78
C GLY A 87 -19.81 -11.25 -11.25
N ARG A 88 -20.83 -11.44 -12.08
CA ARG A 88 -21.15 -12.74 -12.69
C ARG A 88 -20.65 -12.80 -14.12
N ARG A 89 -20.12 -13.96 -14.51
CA ARG A 89 -19.82 -14.26 -15.91
C ARG A 89 -21.13 -14.62 -16.62
N PRO A 90 -21.43 -14.02 -17.78
CA PRO A 90 -22.57 -14.43 -18.61
C PRO A 90 -22.45 -15.91 -19.01
N ALA A 91 -23.59 -16.60 -19.07
CA ALA A 91 -23.67 -18.00 -19.50
C ALA A 91 -23.25 -18.17 -20.96
#